data_AF-A0A1G1GU36-F1
#
_entry.id   AF-A0A1G1GU36-F1
#
_cell.length_a   1.000
_cell.length_b   1.000
_cell.length_c   1.000
_cell.angle_alpha   90.00
_cell.angle_beta   90.00
_cell.angle_gamma   90.00
#
_symmetry.space_group_name_H-M   'P 1'
#
loop_
_entity.id
_entity.type
_entity.pdbx_description
1 polymer ?
#
loop_
_entity_poly.entity_id
_entity_poly.type
_entity_poly.pdbx_seq_one_letter_code
_entity_poly.pdbx_strand_id
1 'polypeptide(L)'
;MTTLKRTQMYFPEDMLSELKRKADEEKTTIANIVRIAVSEILEKEKKRNWIEDPLWDMVGASRSKDKDLSVNHDKYLYGKK
;
A
#
# COMPACT_ATOMS: atom_id res chain seq x y z
N MET A 1 -19.82 4.39 11.53
CA MET A 1 -20.26 4.85 10.19
C MET A 1 -19.26 5.88 9.69
N THR A 2 -18.75 5.74 8.47
CA THR A 2 -17.86 6.73 7.86
C THR A 2 -18.65 7.98 7.50
N THR A 3 -18.12 9.16 7.83
CA THR A 3 -18.76 10.45 7.52
C THR A 3 -18.41 10.85 6.08
N LEU A 4 -19.42 11.09 5.25
CA LEU A 4 -19.23 11.56 3.88
C LEU A 4 -19.32 13.09 3.84
N LYS A 5 -18.34 13.73 3.18
CA LYS A 5 -18.35 15.17 2.91
C LYS A 5 -18.64 15.43 1.43
N ARG A 6 -19.52 16.39 1.13
CA ARG A 6 -19.82 16.81 -0.25
C ARG A 6 -18.58 17.48 -0.84
N THR A 7 -18.16 17.01 -2.00
CA THR A 7 -17.03 17.57 -2.75
C THR A 7 -17.45 17.78 -4.21
N GLN A 8 -17.20 18.96 -4.77
CA GLN A 8 -17.47 19.27 -6.18
C GLN A 8 -16.15 19.26 -6.95
N MET A 9 -16.12 18.58 -8.08
CA MET A 9 -14.94 18.47 -8.95
C MET A 9 -15.40 18.52 -10.40
N TYR A 10 -14.57 19.08 -11.27
CA TYR A 10 -14.82 19.09 -12.70
C TYR A 10 -14.21 17.84 -13.35
N PHE A 11 -14.98 17.20 -14.23
CA PHE A 11 -14.53 16.08 -15.06
C PHE A 11 -14.67 16.48 -16.52
N PRO A 12 -13.75 16.05 -17.40
CA PRO A 12 -13.98 16.09 -18.84
C PRO A 12 -15.30 15.40 -19.23
N GLU A 13 -16.01 15.94 -20.21
CA GLU A 13 -17.35 15.44 -20.60
C GLU A 13 -17.31 14.02 -21.16
N ASP A 14 -16.27 13.70 -21.93
CA ASP A 14 -15.98 12.38 -22.46
C ASP A 14 -15.75 11.38 -21.31
N MET A 15 -14.93 11.75 -20.33
CA MET A 15 -14.67 10.92 -19.15
C MET A 15 -15.93 10.68 -18.33
N LEU A 16 -16.78 11.71 -18.15
CA LEU A 16 -18.05 11.55 -17.43
C LEU A 16 -19.00 10.60 -18.17
N SER A 17 -19.01 10.64 -19.50
CA SER A 17 -19.81 9.74 -20.34
C SER A 17 -19.33 8.29 -20.20
N GLU A 18 -18.02 8.06 -20.20
CA GLU A 18 -17.45 6.73 -19.97
C GLU A 18 -17.75 6.21 -18.57
N LEU A 19 -17.62 7.05 -17.54
CA LEU A 19 -17.93 6.68 -16.16
C LEU A 19 -19.40 6.29 -15.97
N LYS A 20 -20.33 6.97 -16.65
CA LYS A 20 -21.76 6.62 -16.65
C LYS A 20 -21.98 5.23 -17.25
N ARG A 21 -21.42 4.97 -18.44
CA ARG A 21 -21.51 3.65 -19.09
C ARG A 21 -20.98 2.55 -18.19
N LYS A 22 -19.81 2.77 -17.57
CA LYS A 22 -19.19 1.81 -16.66
C LYS A 22 -20.03 1.57 -15.40
N ALA A 23 -20.62 2.62 -14.84
CA ALA A 23 -21.51 2.51 -13.69
C ALA A 23 -22.76 1.65 -14.00
N ASP A 24 -23.34 1.82 -15.18
CA ASP A 24 -24.49 1.02 -15.63
C ASP A 24 -24.10 -0.45 -15.86
N GLU A 25 -22.96 -0.70 -16.50
CA GLU A 25 -22.42 -2.06 -16.73
C GLU A 25 -22.15 -2.81 -15.41
N GLU A 26 -21.56 -2.13 -14.43
CA GLU A 26 -21.22 -2.70 -13.11
C GLU A 26 -22.38 -2.64 -12.11
N LYS A 27 -23.55 -2.12 -12.50
CA LYS A 27 -24.72 -1.91 -11.62
C LYS A 27 -24.36 -1.16 -10.33
N THR A 28 -23.54 -0.13 -10.47
CA THR A 28 -23.03 0.68 -9.36
C THR A 28 -23.25 2.17 -9.62
N THR A 29 -22.68 3.04 -8.78
CA THR A 29 -22.74 4.49 -8.98
C THR A 29 -21.38 5.05 -9.36
N ILE A 30 -21.36 6.16 -10.11
CA ILE A 30 -20.12 6.90 -10.42
C ILE A 30 -19.37 7.25 -9.12
N ALA A 31 -20.09 7.66 -8.07
CA ALA A 31 -19.50 7.96 -6.77
C ALA A 31 -18.84 6.74 -6.11
N ASN A 32 -19.35 5.53 -6.34
CA ASN A 32 -18.71 4.31 -5.86
C ASN A 32 -17.43 4.00 -6.64
N ILE A 33 -17.48 4.09 -7.98
CA ILE A 33 -16.30 3.91 -8.84
C ILE A 33 -15.20 4.89 -8.46
N VAL A 34 -15.53 6.18 -8.31
CA VAL A 34 -14.56 7.21 -7.92
C VAL A 34 -13.98 6.93 -6.53
N ARG A 35 -14.82 6.53 -5.55
CA ARG A 35 -14.32 6.20 -4.20
C ARG A 35 -13.36 5.01 -4.22
N ILE A 36 -13.67 3.96 -4.96
CA ILE A 36 -12.80 2.78 -5.08
C ILE A 36 -11.49 3.18 -5.75
N ALA A 37 -11.54 3.86 -6.90
CA ALA A 37 -10.35 4.28 -7.63
C ALA A 37 -9.43 5.18 -6.78
N VAL A 38 -10.00 6.17 -6.09
CA VAL A 38 -9.24 7.05 -5.19
C VAL A 38 -8.65 6.26 -4.02
N SER A 39 -9.43 5.36 -3.41
CA SER A 39 -8.94 4.52 -2.32
C SER A 39 -7.77 3.63 -2.77
N GLU A 40 -7.85 3.02 -3.95
CA GLU A 40 -6.77 2.18 -4.48
C GLU A 40 -5.49 2.98 -4.75
N ILE A 41 -5.62 4.20 -5.27
CA ILE A 41 -4.47 5.10 -5.49
C ILE A 41 -3.81 5.44 -4.15
N LEU A 42 -4.59 5.88 -3.16
CA LEU A 42 -4.07 6.25 -1.85
C LEU A 42 -3.44 5.06 -1.11
N GLU A 43 -4.04 3.87 -1.20
CA GLU A 43 -3.46 2.66 -0.61
C GLU A 43 -2.17 2.22 -1.32
N LYS A 44 -2.08 2.38 -2.64
CA LYS A 44 -0.82 2.13 -3.38
C LYS A 44 0.29 3.11 -2.97
N GLU A 45 -0.05 4.37 -2.74
CA GLU A 45 0.89 5.38 -2.25
C GLU A 45 1.37 5.08 -0.83
N LYS A 46 0.45 4.75 0.09
CA LYS A 46 0.81 4.32 1.45
C LYS A 46 1.74 3.11 1.45
N LYS A 47 1.44 2.09 0.63
CA LYS A 47 2.29 0.90 0.51
C LYS A 47 3.66 1.17 -0.11
N ARG A 48 3.81 2.25 -0.90
CA ARG A 48 5.12 2.67 -1.44
C ARG A 48 5.95 3.42 -0.40
N ASN A 49 5.33 4.03 0.59
CA ASN A 49 6.03 4.61 1.75
C ASN A 49 6.50 3.51 2.72
N TRP A 50 7.51 2.73 2.31
CA TRP A 50 8.27 1.84 3.19
C TRP A 50 9.13 2.58 4.22
N ILE A 51 9.17 3.91 4.14
CA ILE A 51 9.98 4.79 5.00
C ILE A 51 9.46 4.85 6.44
N GLU A 52 8.21 4.46 6.71
CA GLU A 52 7.63 4.41 8.06
C GLU A 52 7.39 2.96 8.55
N ASP A 53 8.16 1.98 8.07
CA ASP A 53 8.09 0.63 8.65
C ASP A 53 8.92 0.57 9.95
N PRO A 54 8.31 0.36 11.14
CA PRO A 54 9.04 0.28 12.40
C PRO A 54 10.08 -0.85 12.43
N LEU A 55 9.89 -1.88 11.59
CA LEU A 55 10.87 -2.96 11.42
C LEU A 55 12.06 -2.52 10.57
N TRP A 56 11.90 -1.51 9.70
CA TRP A 56 13.00 -0.94 8.92
C TRP A 56 13.99 -0.21 9.82
N ASP A 57 13.52 0.50 10.85
CA ASP A 57 14.37 1.10 11.88
C ASP A 57 15.09 0.06 12.76
N MET A 58 14.58 -1.18 12.81
CA MET A 58 15.23 -2.29 13.52
C MET A 58 16.38 -2.91 12.72
N VAL A 59 16.46 -2.66 11.41
CA VAL A 59 17.55 -3.18 10.56
C VAL A 59 18.87 -2.51 10.95
N GLY A 60 19.79 -3.30 11.51
CA GLY A 60 21.09 -2.80 12.00
C GLY A 60 21.11 -2.32 13.46
N ALA A 61 19.99 -2.42 14.18
CA ALA A 61 19.90 -2.10 15.60
C ALA A 61 20.70 -3.06 16.51
N SER A 62 21.04 -4.25 16.00
CA SER A 62 21.92 -5.21 16.68
C SER A 62 23.19 -5.43 15.86
N ARG A 63 24.35 -5.32 16.51
CA ARG A 63 25.66 -5.69 15.95
C ARG A 63 26.24 -6.82 16.77
N SER A 64 26.52 -7.92 16.10
CA SER A 64 27.39 -8.96 16.64
C SER A 64 28.86 -8.61 16.41
N LYS A 65 29.76 -9.17 17.23
CA LYS A 65 31.21 -9.12 16.99
C LYS A 65 31.63 -9.99 15.80
N ASP A 66 30.85 -11.05 15.54
CA ASP A 66 31.08 -11.98 14.45
C ASP A 66 30.51 -11.42 13.15
N LYS A 67 31.38 -11.22 12.16
CA LYS A 67 31.06 -10.52 10.90
C LYS A 67 30.43 -11.42 9.83
N ASP A 68 30.38 -12.72 10.06
CA ASP A 68 29.99 -13.76 9.11
C ASP A 68 28.78 -14.59 9.57
N LEU A 69 28.05 -14.12 10.59
CA LEU A 69 26.87 -14.81 11.12
C LEU A 69 25.80 -15.10 10.07
N SER A 70 25.60 -14.21 9.09
CA SER A 70 24.63 -14.43 8.01
C SER A 70 25.05 -15.55 7.06
N VAL A 71 26.35 -15.71 6.83
CA VAL A 71 26.93 -16.67 5.88
C VAL A 71 27.13 -18.04 6.53
N ASN A 72 27.61 -18.07 7.77
CA ASN A 72 28.00 -19.27 8.48
C ASN A 72 27.01 -19.62 9.62
N HIS A 73 25.74 -19.20 9.51
CA HIS A 73 24.73 -19.38 10.56
C HIS A 73 24.64 -20.83 11.06
N ASP A 74 24.75 -21.83 10.18
CA ASP A 74 24.74 -23.25 10.55
C ASP A 74 25.86 -23.63 11.52
N LYS A 75 27.07 -23.07 11.34
CA LYS A 75 28.20 -23.30 12.25
C LYS A 75 27.90 -22.74 13.64
N TYR A 76 27.24 -21.59 13.73
CA TYR A 76 26.92 -20.94 15.01
C TYR A 76 25.72 -21.61 15.72
N LEU A 77 24.74 -22.10 14.95
CA LEU A 77 23.55 -22.77 15.48
C LEU A 77 23.81 -24.23 15.85
N TYR A 78 24.65 -24.94 15.08
CA TYR A 78 24.83 -26.39 15.20
C TYR A 78 26.27 -26.84 15.47
N GLY A 79 27.25 -25.93 15.50
CA GLY A 79 28.67 -26.26 15.71
C GLY A 79 29.10 -26.49 17.16
N LYS A 80 28.17 -26.54 18.13
CA LYS A 80 28.49 -26.96 19.50
C LYS A 80 28.65 -28.47 19.57
N LYS A 81 29.90 -28.93 19.60
CA LYS A 81 30.30 -30.13 20.35
C LYS A 81 31.02 -29.68 21.62
#